data_AF-A0A0A1U6L0-F1
#
_entry.id   AF-A0A0A1U6L0-F1
#
_cell.length_a   1.000
_cell.length_b   1.000
_cell.length_c   1.000
_cell.angle_alpha   90.00
_cell.angle_beta   90.00
_cell.angle_gamma   90.00
#
_symmetry.space_group_name_H-M   'P 1'
#
loop_
_entity.id
_entity.type
_entity.pdbx_description
1 polymer ?
#
loop_
_entity_poly.entity_id
_entity_poly.type
_entity_poly.pdbx_seq_one_letter_code
_entity_poly.pdbx_strand_id
1 'polypeptide(L)'
;MSCFDLIPNCQLCEYNNENKLCTKCYAPYIIDNDKFMCVLAYSNTTHFNSETLKSDVNNVVDGKCIFKQDESCFDYSLKTCDNCSKNVITTNVNCSIESICKYQLTQNDKTSCLIFKNDTQEGIKVNNCKYTQNEFCYLVNDGFYTTLNINGETISCDNAKICQVIDGDKIDISCKSEFVLKLNMLCSQDTNCVNNSGTVCTTCQQNHHIAKGGCVSNDNEYGKCVSTDSINCKEFVSGVCTQCDDDHYKDTTGCLPKQEKYPDCEYVSVVMSSCLECNKSYLLVDNSLKKTTDNCMLRSSKWCLRCSDGDYIMNSFCVRCEYSCTQCSNLTYCTKCDAYSYTKNGKCFEINKILSTCDVMMSTYEGCILCKDGYMR
;
A
#
# COMPACT_ATOMS: atom_id res chain seq x y z
N MET A 1 24.38 13.50 43.94
CA MET A 1 24.86 14.01 42.63
C MET A 1 25.72 12.91 42.04
N SER A 2 25.37 12.39 40.86
CA SER A 2 26.12 11.29 40.27
C SER A 2 27.45 11.79 39.70
N CYS A 3 28.44 10.91 39.56
CA CYS A 3 29.72 11.29 38.95
C CYS A 3 29.55 11.75 37.50
N PHE A 4 28.56 11.21 36.80
CA PHE A 4 28.22 11.59 35.43
C PHE A 4 27.74 13.05 35.34
N ASP A 5 26.95 13.51 36.32
CA ASP A 5 26.45 14.90 36.37
C ASP A 5 27.58 15.92 36.58
N LEU A 6 28.76 15.44 37.01
CA LEU A 6 29.91 16.26 37.37
C LEU A 6 31.03 16.20 36.35
N ILE A 7 31.26 15.01 35.79
CA ILE A 7 32.25 14.73 34.77
C ILE A 7 31.52 13.88 33.71
N PRO A 8 31.29 14.42 32.50
CA PRO A 8 30.60 13.68 31.45
C PRO A 8 31.26 12.32 31.19
N ASN A 9 30.43 11.28 31.03
CA ASN A 9 30.85 9.89 30.80
C ASN A 9 31.62 9.23 31.95
N CYS A 10 31.66 9.84 33.13
CA CYS A 10 32.28 9.27 34.32
C CYS A 10 31.32 8.38 35.12
N GLN A 11 31.72 7.13 35.34
CA GLN A 11 31.01 6.15 36.16
C GLN A 11 31.36 6.27 37.64
N LEU A 12 32.65 6.46 37.98
CA LEU A 12 33.14 6.60 39.35
C LEU A 12 34.10 7.77 39.44
N CYS A 13 33.99 8.56 40.51
CA CYS A 13 34.78 9.75 40.75
C CYS A 13 35.18 9.87 42.22
N GLU A 14 36.35 10.46 42.45
CA GLU A 14 36.89 10.74 43.77
C GLU A 14 37.05 12.24 43.99
N TYR A 15 37.03 12.63 45.26
CA TYR A 15 37.18 14.02 45.70
C TYR A 15 38.50 14.17 46.44
N ASN A 16 39.41 14.98 45.92
CA ASN A 16 40.65 15.35 46.61
C ASN A 16 40.74 16.87 46.65
N ASN A 17 40.64 17.45 47.86
CA ASN A 17 40.89 18.87 48.16
C ASN A 17 40.41 19.83 47.06
N GLU A 18 39.08 19.89 46.88
CA GLU A 18 38.33 20.72 45.92
C GLU A 18 38.31 20.27 44.45
N ASN A 19 39.15 19.32 44.03
CA ASN A 19 39.13 18.77 42.67
C ASN A 19 38.38 17.44 42.57
N LYS A 20 37.56 17.31 41.52
CA LYS A 20 36.80 16.10 41.18
C LYS A 20 37.56 15.33 40.11
N LEU A 21 37.89 14.07 40.40
CA LEU A 21 38.72 13.23 39.53
C LEU A 21 37.89 12.02 39.08
N CYS A 22 37.82 11.74 37.79
CA CYS A 22 37.19 10.51 37.33
C CYS A 22 38.13 9.31 37.51
N THR A 23 37.66 8.26 38.18
CA THR A 23 38.41 7.01 38.41
C THR A 23 37.88 5.84 37.60
N LYS A 24 36.71 5.97 36.96
CA LYS A 24 36.20 5.00 35.98
C LYS A 24 35.23 5.66 35.00
N CYS A 25 35.40 5.40 33.70
CA CYS A 25 34.52 5.90 32.64
C CYS A 25 33.52 4.84 32.16
N TYR A 26 32.39 5.27 31.60
CA TYR A 26 31.50 4.40 30.84
C TYR A 26 32.17 4.00 29.51
N ALA A 27 32.04 2.74 29.10
CA ALA A 27 32.47 2.34 27.76
C ALA A 27 31.70 3.14 26.69
N PRO A 28 32.34 3.58 25.60
CA PRO A 28 33.72 3.29 25.18
C PRO A 28 34.74 4.40 25.52
N TYR A 29 34.56 5.10 26.64
CA TYR A 29 35.44 6.17 27.08
C TYR A 29 36.52 5.66 28.06
N ILE A 30 37.70 6.28 28.02
CA ILE A 30 38.83 6.01 28.92
C ILE A 30 39.23 7.28 29.67
N ILE A 31 39.95 7.13 30.79
CA ILE A 31 40.43 8.27 31.58
C ILE A 31 41.64 8.88 30.89
N ASP A 32 41.55 10.16 30.58
CA ASP A 32 42.69 11.00 30.24
C ASP A 32 43.45 11.31 31.55
N ASN A 33 44.66 10.76 31.69
CA ASN A 33 45.44 10.89 32.94
C ASN A 33 45.91 12.34 33.20
N ASP A 34 45.95 13.21 32.20
CA ASP A 34 46.38 14.60 32.36
C ASP A 34 45.22 15.49 32.80
N LYS A 35 44.00 15.17 32.35
CA LYS A 35 42.80 15.98 32.61
C LYS A 35 41.83 15.34 33.60
N PHE A 36 42.05 14.08 33.97
CA PHE A 36 41.17 13.25 34.81
C PHE A 36 39.70 13.24 34.33
N MET A 37 39.52 13.31 33.01
CA MET A 37 38.22 13.30 32.33
C MET A 37 38.09 12.10 31.39
N CYS A 38 36.86 11.74 31.05
CA CYS A 38 36.58 10.64 30.13
C CYS A 38 36.65 11.09 28.67
N VAL A 39 37.61 10.55 27.93
CA VAL A 39 37.80 10.79 26.49
C VAL A 39 37.45 9.55 25.70
N LEU A 40 36.94 9.74 24.48
CA LEU A 40 36.56 8.63 23.62
C LEU A 40 37.81 7.83 23.23
N ALA A 41 37.80 6.51 23.47
CA ALA A 41 38.96 5.68 23.17
C ALA A 41 39.14 5.38 21.66
N TYR A 42 38.12 5.67 20.85
CA TYR A 42 38.17 5.55 19.40
C TYR A 42 38.80 6.79 18.76
N SER A 43 39.78 6.52 17.91
CA SER A 43 40.34 7.52 17.00
C SER A 43 40.65 6.84 15.66
N ASN A 44 41.23 7.59 14.71
CA ASN A 44 41.68 7.02 13.45
C ASN A 44 42.76 5.92 13.64
N THR A 45 43.41 5.86 14.79
CA THR A 45 44.53 4.94 15.07
C THR A 45 44.31 4.04 16.28
N THR A 46 43.17 4.16 16.98
CA THR A 46 42.92 3.43 18.24
C THR A 46 41.48 2.94 18.35
N HIS A 47 41.28 1.85 19.10
CA HIS A 47 39.96 1.33 19.45
C HIS A 47 39.84 1.08 20.96
N PHE A 48 38.61 1.04 21.45
CA PHE A 48 38.33 0.63 22.82
C PHE A 48 38.44 -0.89 22.95
N ASN A 49 39.37 -1.37 23.78
CA ASN A 49 39.44 -2.79 24.15
C ASN A 49 38.56 -3.02 25.38
N SER A 50 37.49 -3.80 25.21
CA SER A 50 36.51 -4.09 26.27
C SER A 50 37.05 -5.03 27.36
N GLU A 51 38.11 -5.79 27.09
CA GLU A 51 38.75 -6.68 28.07
C GLU A 51 39.71 -5.91 28.98
N THR A 52 40.52 -5.00 28.41
CA THR A 52 41.51 -4.22 29.16
C THR A 52 41.00 -2.87 29.65
N LEU A 53 39.84 -2.42 29.14
CA LEU A 53 39.25 -1.10 29.36
C LEU A 53 40.19 0.05 28.99
N LYS A 54 41.05 -0.16 27.98
CA LYS A 54 42.03 0.81 27.49
C LYS A 54 41.80 1.13 26.02
N SER A 55 42.40 2.25 25.60
CA SER A 55 42.56 2.55 24.18
C SER A 55 43.77 1.77 23.68
N ASP A 56 43.51 0.74 22.90
CA ASP A 56 44.55 -0.04 22.25
C ASP A 56 44.80 0.56 20.87
N VAL A 57 46.09 0.65 20.51
CA VAL A 57 46.46 0.97 19.13
C VAL A 57 45.84 -0.09 18.25
N ASN A 58 45.19 0.32 17.17
CA ASN A 58 44.72 -0.62 16.17
C ASN A 58 45.93 -1.47 15.78
N ASN A 59 45.86 -2.80 16.03
CA ASN A 59 46.92 -3.73 15.63
C ASN A 59 46.89 -3.87 14.10
N VAL A 60 47.42 -2.83 13.47
CA VAL A 60 47.68 -2.72 12.05
C VAL A 60 49.14 -3.12 11.90
N VAL A 61 49.41 -4.22 11.20
CA VAL A 61 50.76 -4.49 10.71
C VAL A 61 51.13 -3.33 9.77
N ASP A 62 52.06 -2.48 10.17
CA ASP A 62 52.68 -1.43 9.34
C ASP A 62 51.74 -0.32 8.81
N GLY A 63 50.75 0.11 9.59
CA GLY A 63 50.04 1.37 9.36
C GLY A 63 49.30 1.50 8.02
N LYS A 64 48.98 0.38 7.36
CA LYS A 64 48.16 0.33 6.13
C LYS A 64 47.03 -0.68 6.30
N CYS A 65 45.81 -0.29 5.91
CA CYS A 65 44.72 -1.25 5.70
C CYS A 65 45.20 -2.33 4.71
N ILE A 66 45.13 -3.59 5.11
CA ILE A 66 45.46 -4.69 4.22
C ILE A 66 44.38 -4.70 3.13
N PHE A 67 44.81 -4.61 1.87
CA PHE A 67 43.90 -4.74 0.73
C PHE A 67 43.21 -6.11 0.77
N LYS A 68 41.91 -6.13 0.45
CA LYS A 68 41.08 -7.32 0.21
C LYS A 68 41.92 -8.45 -0.42
N GLN A 69 42.29 -9.46 0.37
CA GLN A 69 43.03 -10.60 -0.16
C GLN A 69 42.11 -11.61 -0.85
N ASP A 70 40.80 -11.54 -0.63
CA ASP A 70 39.85 -12.43 -1.27
C ASP A 70 38.56 -11.68 -1.64
N GLU A 71 38.25 -11.61 -2.94
CA GLU A 71 36.98 -11.06 -3.44
C GLU A 71 35.78 -11.90 -2.99
N SER A 72 36.02 -13.09 -2.43
CA SER A 72 34.99 -14.01 -1.99
C SER A 72 34.44 -13.76 -0.58
N CYS A 73 34.81 -12.67 0.09
CA CYS A 73 34.29 -12.34 1.43
C CYS A 73 33.46 -11.04 1.43
N PHE A 74 32.28 -11.10 2.06
CA PHE A 74 31.34 -9.98 2.18
C PHE A 74 31.51 -9.25 3.53
N ASP A 75 31.59 -9.99 4.63
CA ASP A 75 31.76 -9.44 5.98
C ASP A 75 33.02 -9.99 6.65
N TYR A 76 33.82 -9.09 7.22
CA TYR A 76 35.05 -9.39 7.94
C TYR A 76 34.90 -9.03 9.42
N SER A 77 35.34 -9.91 10.32
CA SER A 77 35.65 -9.54 11.70
C SER A 77 37.06 -8.97 11.82
N LEU A 78 37.43 -8.57 13.05
CA LEU A 78 38.75 -8.08 13.42
C LEU A 78 39.91 -9.02 13.04
N LYS A 79 39.66 -10.29 12.73
CA LYS A 79 40.70 -11.29 12.42
C LYS A 79 40.43 -12.15 11.18
N THR A 80 39.17 -12.32 10.75
CA THR A 80 38.81 -13.31 9.72
C THR A 80 37.67 -12.85 8.83
N CYS A 81 37.43 -13.57 7.72
CA CYS A 81 36.17 -13.48 6.99
C CYS A 81 35.09 -14.23 7.78
N ASP A 82 34.00 -13.54 8.13
CA ASP A 82 32.89 -14.16 8.86
C ASP A 82 31.82 -14.68 7.89
N ASN A 83 31.61 -13.98 6.76
CA ASN A 83 30.61 -14.32 5.76
C ASN A 83 31.16 -14.23 4.34
N CYS A 84 31.17 -15.36 3.65
CA CYS A 84 31.67 -15.49 2.29
C CYS A 84 30.57 -15.25 1.25
N SER A 85 30.95 -14.71 0.09
CA SER A 85 30.07 -14.46 -1.08
C SER A 85 29.39 -15.72 -1.61
N LYS A 86 29.91 -16.91 -1.28
CA LYS A 86 29.35 -18.21 -1.63
C LYS A 86 28.45 -18.82 -0.55
N ASN A 87 27.87 -18.00 0.35
CA ASN A 87 26.99 -18.46 1.44
C ASN A 87 27.68 -19.41 2.43
N VAL A 88 28.95 -19.14 2.75
CA VAL A 88 29.73 -19.89 3.75
C VAL A 88 29.96 -18.99 4.95
N ILE A 89 29.62 -19.48 6.13
CA ILE A 89 30.01 -18.86 7.41
C ILE A 89 31.27 -19.59 7.87
N THR A 90 32.35 -18.86 8.16
CA THR A 90 33.62 -19.47 8.53
C THR A 90 34.30 -18.77 9.69
N THR A 91 35.01 -19.53 10.52
CA THR A 91 35.89 -18.99 11.58
C THR A 91 37.37 -19.09 11.22
N ASN A 92 37.71 -19.63 10.05
CA ASN A 92 39.10 -19.87 9.60
C ASN A 92 39.40 -19.31 8.21
N VAL A 93 38.55 -18.42 7.68
CA VAL A 93 38.71 -17.77 6.36
C VAL A 93 38.51 -18.72 5.17
N ASN A 94 38.15 -20.00 5.38
CA ASN A 94 37.86 -20.91 4.27
C ASN A 94 36.45 -20.64 3.69
N CYS A 95 36.41 -19.94 2.55
CA CYS A 95 35.20 -19.64 1.79
C CYS A 95 34.81 -20.72 0.76
N SER A 96 35.44 -21.89 0.82
CA SER A 96 35.10 -23.00 -0.08
C SER A 96 33.80 -23.65 0.36
N ILE A 97 32.79 -23.63 -0.52
CA ILE A 97 31.53 -24.33 -0.32
C ILE A 97 31.58 -25.71 -0.99
N GLU A 98 31.16 -26.75 -0.29
CA GLU A 98 30.95 -28.07 -0.87
C GLU A 98 29.87 -28.00 -1.96
N SER A 99 30.05 -28.75 -3.04
CA SER A 99 29.15 -28.70 -4.21
C SER A 99 27.70 -29.03 -3.84
N ILE A 100 27.51 -29.91 -2.85
CA ILE A 100 26.21 -30.32 -2.31
C ILE A 100 25.54 -29.28 -1.42
N CYS A 101 26.28 -28.26 -0.93
CA CYS A 101 25.77 -27.26 0.00
C CYS A 101 25.36 -25.96 -0.69
N LYS A 102 24.19 -25.44 -0.34
CA LYS A 102 23.71 -24.08 -0.62
C LYS A 102 24.17 -23.10 0.46
N TYR A 103 24.19 -23.53 1.72
CA TYR A 103 24.74 -22.79 2.86
C TYR A 103 25.60 -23.74 3.71
N GLN A 104 26.74 -23.27 4.17
CA GLN A 104 27.72 -24.08 4.90
C GLN A 104 28.28 -23.31 6.09
N LEU A 105 28.56 -24.03 7.18
CA LEU A 105 29.32 -23.56 8.33
C LEU A 105 30.64 -24.30 8.41
N THR A 106 31.75 -23.57 8.43
CA THR A 106 33.09 -24.12 8.63
C THR A 106 33.67 -23.56 9.94
N GLN A 107 33.75 -24.41 10.95
CA GLN A 107 34.33 -24.06 12.25
C GLN A 107 35.63 -24.85 12.45
N ASN A 108 36.74 -24.12 12.55
CA ASN A 108 38.09 -24.71 12.52
C ASN A 108 38.22 -25.64 11.29
N ASP A 109 38.53 -26.92 11.46
CA ASP A 109 38.67 -27.89 10.35
C ASP A 109 37.41 -28.72 10.10
N LYS A 110 36.28 -28.39 10.73
CA LYS A 110 35.01 -29.11 10.56
C LYS A 110 34.06 -28.32 9.69
N THR A 111 33.60 -28.97 8.63
CA THR A 111 32.56 -28.45 7.74
C THR A 111 31.23 -29.09 8.05
N SER A 112 30.16 -28.30 8.09
CA SER A 112 28.79 -28.76 8.25
C SER A 112 27.89 -28.04 7.24
N CYS A 113 27.15 -28.82 6.46
CA CYS A 113 26.18 -28.29 5.52
C CYS A 113 24.94 -27.82 6.29
N LEU A 114 24.63 -26.53 6.24
CA LEU A 114 23.42 -25.99 6.87
C LEU A 114 22.20 -26.18 5.97
N ILE A 115 22.39 -26.03 4.65
CA ILE A 115 21.34 -26.18 3.64
C ILE A 115 21.97 -26.82 2.40
N PHE A 116 21.37 -27.88 1.86
CA PHE A 116 21.84 -28.57 0.66
C PHE A 116 21.30 -27.91 -0.64
N LYS A 117 22.01 -28.03 -1.78
CA LYS A 117 21.60 -27.52 -3.10
C LYS A 117 20.54 -28.39 -3.78
N ASN A 118 20.57 -29.71 -3.53
CA ASN A 118 19.69 -30.68 -4.19
C ASN A 118 18.54 -31.10 -3.28
N ASP A 119 17.38 -31.17 -3.91
CA ASP A 119 16.07 -31.24 -3.28
C ASP A 119 15.62 -32.64 -2.79
N THR A 120 16.40 -33.74 -2.87
CA THR A 120 15.75 -35.07 -2.72
C THR A 120 16.50 -36.30 -2.18
N GLN A 121 17.78 -36.33 -1.80
CA GLN A 121 18.35 -37.63 -1.35
C GLN A 121 19.26 -37.65 -0.13
N GLU A 122 19.87 -36.54 0.30
CA GLU A 122 20.79 -36.54 1.44
C GLU A 122 20.24 -35.80 2.68
N GLY A 123 19.05 -35.20 2.59
CA GLY A 123 18.30 -34.72 3.76
C GLY A 123 17.60 -35.86 4.50
N ILE A 124 17.25 -35.65 5.77
CA ILE A 124 16.47 -36.61 6.57
C ILE A 124 15.17 -36.92 5.81
N LYS A 125 15.03 -38.15 5.30
CA LYS A 125 13.81 -38.60 4.64
C LYS A 125 12.69 -38.66 5.67
N VAL A 126 11.68 -37.82 5.47
CA VAL A 126 10.44 -37.85 6.24
C VAL A 126 9.43 -38.75 5.51
N ASN A 127 8.88 -39.73 6.23
CA ASN A 127 7.82 -40.58 5.69
C ASN A 127 6.60 -39.75 5.29
N ASN A 128 6.01 -40.07 4.13
CA ASN A 128 4.86 -39.38 3.53
C ASN A 128 5.09 -37.92 3.12
N CYS A 129 6.34 -37.49 3.02
CA CYS A 129 6.70 -36.21 2.45
C CYS A 129 7.18 -36.34 1.00
N LYS A 130 6.51 -35.66 0.07
CA LYS A 130 6.92 -35.55 -1.34
C LYS A 130 8.11 -34.60 -1.51
N TYR A 131 8.14 -33.51 -0.75
CA TYR A 131 9.18 -32.48 -0.85
C TYR A 131 9.66 -32.07 0.54
N THR A 132 10.88 -32.49 0.88
CA THR A 132 11.56 -32.18 2.13
C THR A 132 12.74 -31.24 1.88
N GLN A 133 12.91 -30.24 2.74
CA GLN A 133 14.11 -29.41 2.74
C GLN A 133 14.41 -28.96 4.18
N ASN A 134 15.65 -29.18 4.64
CA ASN A 134 16.12 -28.79 5.98
C ASN A 134 15.22 -29.26 7.14
N GLU A 135 14.82 -30.54 7.14
CA GLU A 135 13.92 -31.12 8.16
C GLU A 135 12.48 -30.56 8.14
N PHE A 136 12.10 -29.79 7.12
CA PHE A 136 10.71 -29.36 6.91
C PHE A 136 10.09 -30.11 5.74
N CYS A 137 8.84 -30.55 5.93
CA CYS A 137 8.04 -31.12 4.84
C CYS A 137 7.17 -30.04 4.20
N TYR A 138 7.60 -29.58 3.03
CA TYR A 138 6.92 -28.52 2.28
C TYR A 138 5.77 -29.06 1.42
N LEU A 139 5.88 -30.31 0.97
CA LEU A 139 4.80 -30.98 0.23
C LEU A 139 4.64 -32.39 0.74
N VAL A 140 3.44 -32.71 1.21
CA VAL A 140 3.06 -34.03 1.73
C VAL A 140 2.35 -34.87 0.68
N ASN A 141 2.34 -36.17 0.92
CA ASN A 141 1.35 -37.06 0.32
C ASN A 141 -0.05 -36.65 0.78
N ASP A 142 -1.03 -36.81 -0.11
CA ASP A 142 -2.41 -36.47 0.17
C ASP A 142 -2.89 -37.22 1.42
N GLY A 143 -3.47 -36.50 2.37
CA GLY A 143 -3.92 -37.07 3.63
C GLY A 143 -2.88 -37.07 4.76
N PHE A 144 -1.79 -36.30 4.68
CA PHE A 144 -0.78 -36.17 5.74
C PHE A 144 -0.48 -34.70 6.09
N TYR A 145 0.08 -34.40 7.27
CA TYR A 145 0.39 -33.01 7.72
C TYR A 145 1.75 -32.53 7.24
N THR A 146 1.82 -31.27 6.84
CA THR A 146 3.08 -30.60 6.49
C THR A 146 3.98 -30.36 7.70
N THR A 147 3.40 -30.25 8.89
CA THR A 147 4.14 -30.12 10.15
C THR A 147 4.60 -31.49 10.65
N LEU A 148 5.90 -31.62 10.92
CA LEU A 148 6.47 -32.82 11.55
C LEU A 148 6.13 -32.85 13.03
N ASN A 149 5.82 -34.04 13.56
CA ASN A 149 5.75 -34.25 15.00
C ASN A 149 7.16 -34.22 15.64
N ILE A 150 7.23 -34.33 16.97
CA ILE A 150 8.51 -34.37 17.72
C ILE A 150 9.46 -35.51 17.30
N ASN A 151 8.95 -36.52 16.60
CA ASN A 151 9.72 -37.67 16.11
C ASN A 151 10.08 -37.53 14.61
N GLY A 152 9.77 -36.40 13.97
CA GLY A 152 10.05 -36.18 12.56
C GLY A 152 9.08 -36.85 11.59
N GLU A 153 7.89 -37.27 12.06
CA GLU A 153 6.88 -37.96 11.24
C GLU A 153 5.68 -37.05 10.93
N THR A 154 5.10 -37.23 9.74
CA THR A 154 3.81 -36.62 9.38
C THR A 154 2.67 -37.45 9.97
N ILE A 155 1.64 -36.80 10.52
CA ILE A 155 0.45 -37.48 11.05
C ILE A 155 -0.57 -37.70 9.89
N SER A 156 -1.69 -38.43 10.09
CA SER A 156 -2.77 -38.56 9.08
C SER A 156 -3.88 -37.50 9.19
N CYS A 157 -4.28 -36.91 8.07
CA CYS A 157 -5.45 -36.05 7.91
C CYS A 157 -6.69 -36.92 7.64
N ASP A 158 -7.56 -37.10 8.64
CA ASP A 158 -8.81 -37.87 8.58
C ASP A 158 -9.66 -37.58 7.32
N ASN A 159 -10.43 -36.48 7.32
CA ASN A 159 -11.33 -36.11 6.22
C ASN A 159 -10.68 -35.09 5.26
N ALA A 160 -9.48 -34.63 5.59
CA ALA A 160 -8.79 -33.60 4.85
C ALA A 160 -7.74 -34.17 3.88
N LYS A 161 -7.60 -33.50 2.73
CA LYS A 161 -6.53 -33.74 1.76
C LYS A 161 -5.23 -33.07 2.22
N ILE A 162 -5.33 -31.87 2.78
CA ILE A 162 -4.21 -31.12 3.36
C ILE A 162 -4.68 -30.56 4.71
N CYS A 163 -3.91 -30.79 5.77
CA CYS A 163 -4.17 -30.25 7.10
C CYS A 163 -2.84 -29.82 7.78
N GLN A 164 -2.93 -28.97 8.79
CA GLN A 164 -1.82 -28.40 9.54
C GLN A 164 -2.11 -28.47 11.05
N VAL A 165 -1.06 -28.55 11.88
CA VAL A 165 -1.18 -28.39 13.33
C VAL A 165 -0.60 -27.04 13.72
N ILE A 166 -1.39 -26.21 14.41
CA ILE A 166 -0.97 -24.92 14.96
C ILE A 166 -1.27 -24.94 16.45
N ASP A 167 -0.25 -24.72 17.28
CA ASP A 167 -0.38 -24.69 18.75
C ASP A 167 -1.04 -25.94 19.38
N GLY A 168 -0.89 -27.09 18.71
CA GLY A 168 -1.49 -28.37 19.12
C GLY A 168 -2.88 -28.63 18.54
N ASP A 169 -3.52 -27.63 17.94
CA ASP A 169 -4.82 -27.76 17.29
C ASP A 169 -4.68 -28.12 15.81
N LYS A 170 -5.49 -29.08 15.37
CA LYS A 170 -5.59 -29.49 13.97
C LYS A 170 -6.51 -28.54 13.21
N ILE A 171 -6.00 -28.03 12.09
CA ILE A 171 -6.77 -27.26 11.12
C ILE A 171 -6.70 -27.92 9.74
N ASP A 172 -7.83 -28.02 9.07
CA ASP A 172 -7.93 -28.56 7.73
C ASP A 172 -7.86 -27.41 6.70
N ILE A 173 -6.96 -27.54 5.72
CA ILE A 173 -6.75 -26.54 4.66
C ILE A 173 -7.55 -26.93 3.41
N SER A 174 -7.54 -28.22 3.09
CA SER A 174 -8.36 -28.76 2.00
C SER A 174 -8.98 -30.10 2.33
N CYS A 175 -10.18 -30.35 1.83
CA CYS A 175 -10.99 -31.52 2.12
C CYS A 175 -10.83 -32.59 1.04
N LYS A 176 -10.99 -33.86 1.43
CA LYS A 176 -11.17 -34.96 0.47
C LYS A 176 -12.48 -34.75 -0.30
N SER A 177 -12.62 -35.43 -1.44
CA SER A 177 -13.90 -35.46 -2.16
C SER A 177 -15.03 -35.84 -1.21
N GLU A 178 -16.18 -35.15 -1.28
CA GLU A 178 -17.39 -35.32 -0.44
C GLU A 178 -17.40 -34.60 0.93
N PHE A 179 -16.30 -33.93 1.30
CA PHE A 179 -16.23 -33.18 2.56
C PHE A 179 -16.11 -31.67 2.30
N VAL A 180 -16.68 -30.86 3.20
CA VAL A 180 -16.59 -29.39 3.15
C VAL A 180 -15.94 -28.85 4.41
N LEU A 181 -15.28 -27.70 4.29
CA LEU A 181 -14.62 -27.04 5.42
C LEU A 181 -15.68 -26.30 6.25
N LYS A 182 -15.81 -26.65 7.53
CA LYS A 182 -16.74 -26.00 8.47
C LYS A 182 -16.09 -24.84 9.23
N LEU A 183 -16.91 -24.15 10.01
CA LEU A 183 -16.53 -22.99 10.84
C LEU A 183 -15.37 -23.27 11.81
N ASN A 184 -15.30 -24.50 12.31
CA ASN A 184 -14.25 -24.96 13.20
C ASN A 184 -12.95 -25.30 12.45
N MET A 185 -12.84 -24.94 11.17
CA MET A 185 -11.70 -25.25 10.31
C MET A 185 -11.45 -26.75 10.17
N LEU A 186 -12.49 -27.59 10.30
CA LEU A 186 -12.40 -29.03 10.11
C LEU A 186 -13.30 -29.48 8.95
N CYS A 187 -12.80 -30.43 8.17
CA CYS A 187 -13.51 -31.07 7.09
C CYS A 187 -14.53 -32.06 7.65
N SER A 188 -15.79 -31.85 7.28
CA SER A 188 -16.87 -32.78 7.65
C SER A 188 -17.90 -32.88 6.53
N GLN A 189 -18.68 -33.95 6.56
CA GLN A 189 -19.75 -34.13 5.61
C GLN A 189 -20.85 -33.10 5.90
N ASP A 190 -21.37 -32.51 4.84
CA ASP A 190 -22.53 -31.63 4.87
C ASP A 190 -23.63 -32.27 4.04
N THR A 191 -24.56 -32.93 4.72
CA THR A 191 -25.68 -33.66 4.11
C THR A 191 -26.63 -32.73 3.36
N ASN A 192 -26.57 -31.43 3.64
CA ASN A 192 -27.39 -30.41 2.99
C ASN A 192 -26.67 -29.82 1.77
N CYS A 193 -25.42 -30.19 1.51
CA CYS A 193 -24.69 -29.80 0.31
C CYS A 193 -24.98 -30.77 -0.85
N VAL A 194 -25.50 -30.23 -1.96
CA VAL A 194 -25.83 -31.00 -3.17
C VAL A 194 -24.62 -31.11 -4.08
N ASN A 195 -23.92 -29.99 -4.31
CA ASN A 195 -22.73 -29.92 -5.16
C ASN A 195 -21.59 -29.25 -4.40
N ASN A 196 -20.37 -29.76 -4.57
CA ASN A 196 -19.15 -29.17 -4.01
C ASN A 196 -18.13 -28.84 -5.11
N SER A 197 -17.31 -27.83 -4.86
CA SER A 197 -16.12 -27.50 -5.66
C SER A 197 -14.93 -27.41 -4.72
N GLY A 198 -14.14 -28.49 -4.67
CA GLY A 198 -13.06 -28.62 -3.70
C GLY A 198 -13.60 -28.67 -2.26
N THR A 199 -13.29 -27.65 -1.46
CA THR A 199 -13.66 -27.54 -0.04
C THR A 199 -14.96 -26.82 0.23
N VAL A 200 -15.55 -26.22 -0.80
CA VAL A 200 -16.67 -25.28 -0.67
C VAL A 200 -17.90 -25.89 -1.30
N CYS A 201 -19.02 -25.86 -0.56
CA CYS A 201 -20.31 -26.17 -1.11
C CYS A 201 -20.73 -25.10 -2.13
N THR A 202 -21.15 -25.52 -3.32
CA THR A 202 -21.59 -24.63 -4.41
C THR A 202 -23.09 -24.66 -4.61
N THR A 203 -23.80 -25.64 -4.04
CA THR A 203 -25.27 -25.71 -4.09
C THR A 203 -25.79 -26.42 -2.85
N CYS A 204 -26.73 -25.79 -2.13
CA CYS A 204 -27.40 -26.38 -0.97
C CYS A 204 -28.77 -26.97 -1.32
N GLN A 205 -29.27 -27.86 -0.47
CA GLN A 205 -30.66 -28.32 -0.48
C GLN A 205 -31.62 -27.15 -0.20
N GLN A 206 -32.91 -27.38 -0.48
CA GLN A 206 -33.95 -26.37 -0.23
C GLN A 206 -33.96 -25.92 1.24
N ASN A 207 -34.27 -24.64 1.49
CA ASN A 207 -34.25 -23.98 2.80
C ASN A 207 -32.88 -23.87 3.49
N HIS A 208 -31.80 -24.01 2.72
CA HIS A 208 -30.44 -23.74 3.19
C HIS A 208 -29.73 -22.76 2.25
N HIS A 209 -28.79 -22.00 2.78
CA HIS A 209 -27.91 -21.13 1.99
C HIS A 209 -26.43 -21.40 2.31
N ILE A 210 -25.55 -21.01 1.40
CA ILE A 210 -24.11 -21.18 1.57
C ILE A 210 -23.60 -20.08 2.51
N ALA A 211 -22.99 -20.48 3.62
CA ALA A 211 -22.27 -19.60 4.52
C ALA A 211 -20.95 -20.24 4.93
N LYS A 212 -19.84 -19.49 4.74
CA LYS A 212 -18.49 -19.91 5.13
C LYS A 212 -18.10 -21.30 4.62
N GLY A 213 -18.47 -21.62 3.38
CA GLY A 213 -18.10 -22.87 2.72
C GLY A 213 -19.06 -24.05 2.91
N GLY A 214 -20.04 -23.97 3.82
CA GLY A 214 -21.05 -25.01 4.06
C GLY A 214 -22.49 -24.47 3.96
N CYS A 215 -23.46 -25.36 4.07
CA CYS A 215 -24.89 -25.06 4.06
C CYS A 215 -25.41 -24.82 5.48
N VAL A 216 -26.06 -23.67 5.68
CA VAL A 216 -26.73 -23.32 6.94
C VAL A 216 -28.23 -23.19 6.72
N SER A 217 -29.03 -23.58 7.72
CA SER A 217 -30.49 -23.49 7.63
C SER A 217 -30.93 -22.01 7.59
N ASN A 218 -31.94 -21.75 6.76
CA ASN A 218 -32.59 -20.45 6.64
C ASN A 218 -33.51 -20.12 7.84
N ASP A 219 -33.73 -21.06 8.76
CA ASP A 219 -34.66 -20.89 9.89
C ASP A 219 -34.09 -20.10 11.07
N ASN A 220 -32.79 -19.74 11.05
CA ASN A 220 -32.18 -18.93 12.10
C ASN A 220 -32.33 -17.43 11.82
N GLU A 221 -32.90 -16.71 12.78
CA GLU A 221 -33.47 -15.34 12.80
C GLU A 221 -32.66 -14.15 12.22
N TYR A 222 -31.48 -14.35 11.62
CA TYR A 222 -30.64 -13.25 11.11
C TYR A 222 -30.52 -13.17 9.58
N GLY A 223 -31.24 -14.03 8.84
CA GLY A 223 -31.25 -14.03 7.38
C GLY A 223 -32.63 -14.37 6.83
N LYS A 224 -33.59 -13.46 6.99
CA LYS A 224 -34.96 -13.65 6.48
C LYS A 224 -34.91 -13.71 4.96
N CYS A 225 -35.04 -14.90 4.38
CA CYS A 225 -35.24 -15.04 2.94
C CYS A 225 -36.55 -14.33 2.57
N VAL A 226 -36.44 -13.25 1.82
CA VAL A 226 -37.58 -12.52 1.27
C VAL A 226 -37.86 -13.05 -0.14
N SER A 227 -39.14 -13.13 -0.51
CA SER A 227 -39.53 -13.56 -1.87
C SER A 227 -38.88 -12.63 -2.90
N THR A 228 -38.41 -13.17 -4.02
CA THR A 228 -37.90 -12.37 -5.15
C THR A 228 -38.90 -11.32 -5.60
N ASP A 229 -40.19 -11.63 -5.50
CA ASP A 229 -41.30 -10.72 -5.87
C ASP A 229 -41.40 -9.50 -4.95
N SER A 230 -40.82 -9.58 -3.74
CA SER A 230 -40.82 -8.47 -2.77
C SER A 230 -39.59 -7.57 -2.88
N ILE A 231 -38.63 -7.89 -3.76
CA ILE A 231 -37.34 -7.18 -3.86
C ILE A 231 -37.38 -6.07 -4.93
N ASN A 232 -38.45 -5.94 -5.74
CA ASN A 232 -38.60 -4.94 -6.82
C ASN A 232 -37.34 -4.85 -7.72
N CYS A 233 -36.83 -6.01 -8.10
CA CYS A 233 -35.60 -6.15 -8.86
C CYS A 233 -35.90 -6.52 -10.30
N LYS A 234 -35.29 -5.78 -11.22
CA LYS A 234 -35.44 -5.94 -12.67
C LYS A 234 -34.66 -7.14 -13.19
N GLU A 235 -33.50 -7.42 -12.62
CA GLU A 235 -32.62 -8.51 -13.07
C GLU A 235 -31.97 -9.23 -11.89
N PHE A 236 -32.09 -10.56 -11.89
CA PHE A 236 -31.40 -11.45 -10.97
C PHE A 236 -30.37 -12.29 -11.72
N VAL A 237 -29.14 -12.33 -11.21
CA VAL A 237 -28.10 -13.24 -11.67
C VAL A 237 -27.67 -14.10 -10.49
N SER A 238 -27.87 -15.42 -10.60
CA SER A 238 -27.52 -16.39 -9.55
C SER A 238 -28.13 -16.06 -8.18
N GLY A 239 -29.39 -15.62 -8.14
CA GLY A 239 -30.09 -15.27 -6.90
C GLY A 239 -29.70 -13.92 -6.29
N VAL A 240 -28.80 -13.17 -6.94
CA VAL A 240 -28.41 -11.82 -6.53
C VAL A 240 -29.09 -10.82 -7.45
N CYS A 241 -29.80 -9.85 -6.87
CA CYS A 241 -30.35 -8.72 -7.64
C CYS A 241 -29.20 -7.88 -8.21
N THR A 242 -29.06 -7.83 -9.54
CA THR A 242 -28.02 -7.04 -10.23
C THR A 242 -28.51 -5.66 -10.62
N GLN A 243 -29.81 -5.51 -10.91
CA GLN A 243 -30.40 -4.26 -11.35
C GLN A 243 -31.79 -4.05 -10.74
N CYS A 244 -32.02 -2.89 -10.12
CA CYS A 244 -33.33 -2.44 -9.65
C CYS A 244 -34.10 -1.73 -10.77
N ASP A 245 -35.41 -1.54 -10.58
CA ASP A 245 -36.20 -0.65 -11.43
C ASP A 245 -35.69 0.80 -11.38
N ASP A 246 -36.00 1.59 -12.43
CA ASP A 246 -35.38 2.89 -12.67
C ASP A 246 -35.64 3.91 -11.53
N ASP A 247 -36.76 3.76 -10.81
CA ASP A 247 -37.17 4.57 -9.65
C ASP A 247 -36.74 3.98 -8.30
N HIS A 248 -36.00 2.88 -8.30
CA HIS A 248 -35.49 2.19 -7.13
C HIS A 248 -33.95 2.16 -7.10
N TYR A 249 -33.37 2.08 -5.90
CA TYR A 249 -31.94 1.84 -5.71
C TYR A 249 -31.73 0.57 -4.89
N LYS A 250 -30.66 -0.16 -5.19
CA LYS A 250 -30.28 -1.35 -4.44
C LYS A 250 -29.80 -0.93 -3.06
N ASP A 251 -30.25 -1.57 -1.99
CA ASP A 251 -29.75 -1.48 -0.62
C ASP A 251 -29.31 -2.88 -0.15
N THR A 252 -28.81 -2.98 1.08
CA THR A 252 -28.41 -4.24 1.74
C THR A 252 -29.54 -5.28 1.82
N THR A 253 -30.80 -4.85 1.80
CA THR A 253 -31.98 -5.73 1.92
C THR A 253 -32.77 -5.92 0.62
N GLY A 254 -32.52 -5.14 -0.42
CA GLY A 254 -33.29 -5.20 -1.68
C GLY A 254 -33.37 -3.87 -2.42
N CYS A 255 -34.29 -3.72 -3.39
CA CYS A 255 -34.49 -2.45 -4.08
C CYS A 255 -35.51 -1.58 -3.34
N LEU A 256 -35.09 -0.37 -2.94
CA LEU A 256 -35.92 0.59 -2.22
C LEU A 256 -36.25 1.80 -3.12
N PRO A 257 -37.44 2.41 -2.96
CA PRO A 257 -37.83 3.56 -3.77
C PRO A 257 -36.91 4.77 -3.51
N LYS A 258 -36.50 5.46 -4.57
CA LYS A 258 -35.64 6.66 -4.49
C LYS A 258 -36.36 7.86 -3.89
N GLN A 259 -37.67 7.99 -4.12
CA GLN A 259 -38.48 9.19 -3.86
C GLN A 259 -38.46 9.65 -2.39
N GLU A 260 -38.33 8.74 -1.43
CA GLU A 260 -38.35 9.08 -0.01
C GLU A 260 -37.03 9.64 0.51
N LYS A 261 -35.89 9.13 0.00
CA LYS A 261 -34.56 9.40 0.57
C LYS A 261 -33.61 10.14 -0.38
N TYR A 262 -33.73 9.90 -1.68
CA TYR A 262 -32.89 10.48 -2.72
C TYR A 262 -33.74 10.98 -3.90
N PRO A 263 -34.64 11.96 -3.66
CA PRO A 263 -35.42 12.56 -4.74
C PRO A 263 -34.48 13.15 -5.80
N ASP A 264 -34.83 13.01 -7.07
CA ASP A 264 -34.07 13.54 -8.20
C ASP A 264 -32.63 12.98 -8.37
N CYS A 265 -32.35 11.82 -7.76
CA CYS A 265 -31.08 11.12 -7.91
C CYS A 265 -31.14 10.04 -9.01
N GLU A 266 -30.21 10.08 -9.96
CA GLU A 266 -30.08 9.08 -11.02
C GLU A 266 -29.37 7.82 -10.47
N TYR A 267 -28.26 8.01 -9.75
CA TYR A 267 -27.46 6.92 -9.16
C TYR A 267 -27.15 7.15 -7.67
N VAL A 268 -27.45 6.15 -6.84
CA VAL A 268 -27.25 6.18 -5.37
C VAL A 268 -26.11 5.25 -4.97
N SER A 269 -25.22 5.71 -4.09
CA SER A 269 -24.24 4.87 -3.40
C SER A 269 -24.79 4.41 -2.05
N VAL A 270 -24.98 3.10 -1.91
CA VAL A 270 -25.35 2.47 -0.63
C VAL A 270 -24.26 2.65 0.41
N VAL A 271 -23.01 2.40 0.00
CA VAL A 271 -21.83 2.43 0.88
C VAL A 271 -21.64 3.82 1.46
N MET A 272 -21.81 4.86 0.65
CA MET A 272 -21.66 6.25 1.09
C MET A 272 -22.95 6.85 1.63
N SER A 273 -24.08 6.14 1.51
CA SER A 273 -25.42 6.65 1.80
C SER A 273 -25.67 8.03 1.18
N SER A 274 -25.29 8.19 -0.10
CA SER A 274 -25.30 9.46 -0.80
C SER A 274 -25.69 9.32 -2.28
N CYS A 275 -26.21 10.40 -2.87
CA CYS A 275 -26.43 10.47 -4.30
C CYS A 275 -25.09 10.68 -5.04
N LEU A 276 -24.78 9.85 -6.03
CA LEU A 276 -23.57 9.96 -6.85
C LEU A 276 -23.78 10.84 -8.08
N GLU A 277 -24.97 10.75 -8.68
CA GLU A 277 -25.32 11.48 -9.88
C GLU A 277 -26.79 11.90 -9.82
N CYS A 278 -27.02 13.19 -10.01
CA CYS A 278 -28.33 13.80 -9.96
C CYS A 278 -28.92 13.87 -11.36
N ASN A 279 -30.25 13.97 -11.44
CA ASN A 279 -30.93 14.34 -12.67
C ASN A 279 -30.34 15.65 -13.23
N LYS A 280 -30.32 15.78 -14.57
CA LYS A 280 -29.66 16.89 -15.31
C LYS A 280 -30.02 18.32 -14.85
N SER A 281 -31.12 18.49 -14.10
CA SER A 281 -31.61 19.76 -13.56
C SER A 281 -31.07 20.13 -12.16
N TYR A 282 -30.28 19.26 -11.51
CA TYR A 282 -29.82 19.43 -10.13
C TYR A 282 -28.30 19.25 -10.00
N LEU A 283 -27.69 20.00 -9.07
CA LEU A 283 -26.30 19.84 -8.66
C LEU A 283 -26.19 19.29 -7.25
N LEU A 284 -25.20 18.41 -7.04
CA LEU A 284 -24.77 18.00 -5.71
C LEU A 284 -23.78 19.04 -5.16
N VAL A 285 -24.24 19.92 -4.26
CA VAL A 285 -23.39 20.89 -3.56
C VAL A 285 -23.39 20.53 -2.09
N ASP A 286 -22.23 20.17 -1.53
CA ASP A 286 -22.07 19.75 -0.13
C ASP A 286 -23.09 18.68 0.30
N ASN A 287 -23.24 17.65 -0.55
CA ASN A 287 -24.18 16.54 -0.36
C ASN A 287 -25.68 16.95 -0.34
N SER A 288 -25.99 18.17 -0.79
CA SER A 288 -27.36 18.70 -0.90
C SER A 288 -27.70 19.00 -2.36
N LEU A 289 -28.91 18.61 -2.79
CA LEU A 289 -29.42 18.88 -4.14
C LEU A 289 -29.85 20.33 -4.28
N LYS A 290 -29.25 21.07 -5.22
CA LYS A 290 -29.69 22.42 -5.59
C LYS A 290 -30.15 22.44 -7.04
N LYS A 291 -31.38 22.92 -7.25
CA LYS A 291 -31.91 23.22 -8.58
C LYS A 291 -31.20 24.45 -9.11
N THR A 292 -30.57 24.35 -10.28
CA THR A 292 -29.81 25.44 -10.88
C THR A 292 -30.55 26.08 -12.05
N THR A 293 -30.69 27.40 -12.00
CA THR A 293 -31.14 28.26 -13.11
C THR A 293 -29.93 29.02 -13.66
N ASP A 294 -28.94 28.31 -14.20
CA ASP A 294 -27.72 28.91 -14.75
C ASP A 294 -27.60 28.68 -16.27
N ASN A 295 -26.81 29.53 -16.93
CA ASN A 295 -26.60 29.53 -18.39
C ASN A 295 -25.69 28.38 -18.85
N CYS A 296 -25.86 27.18 -18.30
CA CYS A 296 -25.04 26.02 -18.61
C CYS A 296 -25.68 25.16 -19.70
N MET A 297 -25.01 25.01 -20.84
CA MET A 297 -25.48 24.19 -21.97
C MET A 297 -25.11 22.71 -21.82
N LEU A 298 -23.95 22.40 -21.22
CA LEU A 298 -23.49 21.03 -20.99
C LEU A 298 -23.00 20.88 -19.57
N ARG A 299 -23.46 19.86 -18.86
CA ARG A 299 -23.25 19.69 -17.41
C ARG A 299 -22.89 18.24 -17.08
N SER A 300 -22.04 18.07 -16.06
CA SER A 300 -21.83 16.82 -15.34
C SER A 300 -22.59 16.86 -14.00
N SER A 301 -22.67 15.74 -13.29
CA SER A 301 -23.27 15.68 -11.95
C SER A 301 -22.68 16.63 -10.91
N LYS A 302 -21.48 17.18 -11.16
CA LYS A 302 -20.73 18.00 -10.20
C LYS A 302 -20.38 19.41 -10.69
N TRP A 303 -20.27 19.64 -12.00
CA TRP A 303 -19.89 20.95 -12.55
C TRP A 303 -20.41 21.18 -13.96
N CYS A 304 -20.55 22.45 -14.33
CA CYS A 304 -20.82 22.82 -15.72
C CYS A 304 -19.60 22.53 -16.60
N LEU A 305 -19.82 21.84 -17.72
CA LEU A 305 -18.82 21.52 -18.74
C LEU A 305 -18.79 22.54 -19.87
N ARG A 306 -19.92 23.20 -20.17
CA ARG A 306 -20.01 24.24 -21.20
C ARG A 306 -21.11 25.25 -20.87
N CYS A 307 -20.78 26.53 -20.93
CA CYS A 307 -21.72 27.63 -20.78
C CYS A 307 -22.30 28.08 -22.14
N SER A 308 -23.41 28.81 -22.08
CA SER A 308 -23.99 29.52 -23.21
C SER A 308 -23.03 30.57 -23.76
N ASP A 309 -23.22 30.95 -25.02
CA ASP A 309 -22.48 32.07 -25.61
C ASP A 309 -22.69 33.34 -24.76
N GLY A 310 -21.60 34.06 -24.49
CA GLY A 310 -21.57 35.22 -23.60
C GLY A 310 -21.25 34.91 -22.14
N ASP A 311 -21.04 33.64 -21.78
CA ASP A 311 -20.63 33.21 -20.44
C ASP A 311 -19.37 32.31 -20.51
N TYR A 312 -18.52 32.35 -19.48
CA TYR A 312 -17.36 31.47 -19.30
C TYR A 312 -17.45 30.70 -17.98
N ILE A 313 -16.67 29.62 -17.86
CA ILE A 313 -16.68 28.78 -16.66
C ILE A 313 -15.71 29.37 -15.63
N MET A 314 -16.22 29.72 -14.45
CA MET A 314 -15.43 30.09 -13.27
C MET A 314 -15.94 29.31 -12.05
N ASN A 315 -15.06 28.55 -11.40
CA ASN A 315 -15.40 27.71 -10.24
C ASN A 315 -16.64 26.83 -10.46
N SER A 316 -16.74 26.19 -11.64
CA SER A 316 -17.85 25.32 -12.04
C SER A 316 -19.18 26.03 -12.34
N PHE A 317 -19.23 27.36 -12.26
CA PHE A 317 -20.38 28.19 -12.59
C PHE A 317 -20.18 28.97 -13.89
N CYS A 318 -21.27 29.23 -14.60
CA CYS A 318 -21.27 30.12 -15.75
C CYS A 318 -21.35 31.57 -15.30
N VAL A 319 -20.33 32.34 -15.67
CA VAL A 319 -20.20 33.75 -15.34
C VAL A 319 -20.17 34.55 -16.63
N ARG A 320 -20.94 35.64 -16.66
CA ARG A 320 -21.08 36.46 -17.85
C ARG A 320 -19.78 37.16 -18.22
N CYS A 321 -19.48 37.18 -19.51
CA CYS A 321 -18.39 37.96 -20.06
C CYS A 321 -18.61 39.46 -19.81
N GLU A 322 -17.53 40.20 -19.61
CA GLU A 322 -17.59 41.65 -19.49
C GLU A 322 -17.89 42.28 -20.85
N TYR A 323 -18.81 43.24 -20.88
CA TYR A 323 -19.08 44.01 -22.11
C TYR A 323 -17.82 44.80 -22.51
N SER A 324 -17.37 44.84 -23.76
CA SER A 324 -18.02 44.51 -25.04
C SER A 324 -17.75 43.10 -25.61
N CYS A 325 -17.48 42.13 -24.74
CA CYS A 325 -17.13 40.77 -25.16
C CYS A 325 -18.36 39.87 -25.36
N THR A 326 -18.46 39.19 -26.50
CA THR A 326 -19.54 38.21 -26.81
C THR A 326 -19.13 36.77 -26.58
N GLN A 327 -17.84 36.46 -26.59
CA GLN A 327 -17.28 35.17 -26.15
C GLN A 327 -15.95 35.41 -25.44
N CYS A 328 -15.78 34.85 -24.25
CA CYS A 328 -14.58 34.98 -23.44
C CYS A 328 -14.11 33.62 -22.89
N SER A 329 -12.82 33.51 -22.61
CA SER A 329 -12.24 32.33 -21.96
C SER A 329 -12.05 32.54 -20.45
N ASN A 330 -11.92 33.79 -20.01
CA ASN A 330 -11.94 34.22 -18.62
C ASN A 330 -12.38 35.68 -18.52
N LEU A 331 -12.45 36.22 -17.30
CA LEU A 331 -12.87 37.61 -17.04
C LEU A 331 -12.12 38.65 -17.89
N THR A 332 -10.83 38.43 -18.15
CA THR A 332 -9.94 39.40 -18.79
C THR A 332 -9.61 39.09 -20.26
N TYR A 333 -9.98 37.90 -20.73
CA TYR A 333 -9.60 37.41 -22.05
C TYR A 333 -10.82 37.10 -22.90
N CYS A 334 -11.06 37.97 -23.86
CA CYS A 334 -12.10 37.89 -24.86
C CYS A 334 -11.59 37.16 -26.12
N THR A 335 -12.35 36.17 -26.57
CA THR A 335 -12.11 35.46 -27.84
C THR A 335 -12.91 36.05 -28.99
N LYS A 336 -14.01 36.76 -28.70
CA LYS A 336 -14.84 37.43 -29.71
C LYS A 336 -15.53 38.68 -29.15
N CYS A 337 -15.35 39.80 -29.82
CA CYS A 337 -16.02 41.05 -29.47
C CYS A 337 -17.39 41.19 -30.13
N ASP A 338 -18.17 42.19 -29.70
CA ASP A 338 -19.37 42.62 -30.41
C ASP A 338 -19.05 43.24 -31.78
N ALA A 339 -20.10 43.57 -32.55
CA ALA A 339 -19.96 44.09 -33.91
C ALA A 339 -19.32 45.50 -33.99
N TYR A 340 -19.19 46.20 -32.86
CA TYR A 340 -18.70 47.58 -32.79
C TYR A 340 -17.31 47.70 -32.16
N SER A 341 -16.67 46.55 -31.92
CA SER A 341 -15.39 46.45 -31.24
C SER A 341 -14.48 45.47 -31.97
N TYR A 342 -13.17 45.71 -31.93
CA TYR A 342 -12.17 44.78 -32.45
C TYR A 342 -11.37 44.16 -31.30
N THR A 343 -10.85 42.95 -31.52
CA THR A 343 -10.07 42.23 -30.52
C THR A 343 -8.58 42.52 -30.70
N LYS A 344 -7.89 42.97 -29.64
CA LYS A 344 -6.44 43.09 -29.60
C LYS A 344 -5.91 42.53 -28.29
N ASN A 345 -5.00 41.55 -28.36
CA ASN A 345 -4.44 40.85 -27.20
C ASN A 345 -5.51 40.32 -26.22
N GLY A 346 -6.59 39.75 -26.76
CA GLY A 346 -7.69 39.22 -25.94
C GLY A 346 -8.55 40.29 -25.27
N LYS A 347 -8.48 41.56 -25.68
CA LYS A 347 -9.35 42.63 -25.17
C LYS A 347 -10.14 43.27 -26.31
N CYS A 348 -11.36 43.71 -26.02
CA CYS A 348 -12.18 44.44 -26.95
C CYS A 348 -11.91 45.93 -26.87
N PHE A 349 -11.75 46.57 -28.02
CA PHE A 349 -11.58 48.01 -28.16
C PHE A 349 -12.64 48.53 -29.12
N GLU A 350 -13.34 49.59 -28.72
CA GLU A 350 -14.38 50.20 -29.55
C GLU A 350 -13.79 50.86 -30.80
N ILE A 351 -14.43 50.60 -31.95
CA ILE A 351 -14.02 51.15 -33.26
C ILE A 351 -14.14 52.69 -33.27
N ASN A 352 -15.06 53.25 -32.48
CA ASN A 352 -15.24 54.71 -32.33
C ASN A 352 -13.95 55.43 -31.92
N LYS A 353 -13.09 54.77 -31.13
CA LYS A 353 -11.80 55.34 -30.72
C LYS A 353 -10.86 55.51 -31.91
N ILE A 354 -10.85 54.57 -32.83
CA ILE A 354 -10.05 54.61 -34.08
C ILE A 354 -10.66 55.59 -35.08
N LEU A 355 -11.99 55.71 -35.16
CA LEU A 355 -12.67 56.72 -35.99
C LEU A 355 -12.23 58.15 -35.63
N SER A 356 -11.93 58.39 -34.35
CA SER A 356 -11.46 59.70 -33.89
C SER A 356 -10.01 60.02 -34.29
N THR A 357 -9.18 59.01 -34.57
CA THR A 357 -7.73 59.17 -34.80
C THR A 357 -7.30 58.89 -36.25
N CYS A 358 -8.04 58.09 -37.01
CA CYS A 358 -7.70 57.71 -38.38
C CYS A 358 -8.56 58.45 -39.42
N ASP A 359 -7.93 58.85 -40.53
CA ASP A 359 -8.64 59.23 -41.76
C ASP A 359 -8.92 58.02 -42.65
N VAL A 360 -7.98 57.06 -42.70
CA VAL A 360 -8.16 55.78 -43.41
C VAL A 360 -7.80 54.64 -42.47
N MET A 361 -8.73 53.70 -42.28
CA MET A 361 -8.54 52.53 -41.40
C MET A 361 -7.95 51.34 -42.13
N MET A 362 -7.25 50.49 -41.39
CA MET A 362 -6.91 49.15 -41.84
C MET A 362 -8.16 48.27 -41.92
N SER A 363 -8.16 47.28 -42.82
CA SER A 363 -9.27 46.31 -42.97
C SER A 363 -9.50 45.45 -41.72
N THR A 364 -8.49 45.31 -40.85
CA THR A 364 -8.58 44.59 -39.58
C THR A 364 -9.15 45.44 -38.44
N TYR A 365 -9.36 46.76 -38.66
CA TYR A 365 -9.74 47.73 -37.62
C TYR A 365 -8.77 47.80 -36.43
N GLU A 366 -7.53 47.33 -36.57
CA GLU A 366 -6.53 47.36 -35.48
C GLU A 366 -5.62 48.60 -35.49
N GLY A 367 -5.75 49.46 -36.51
CA GLY A 367 -4.93 50.65 -36.68
C GLY A 367 -5.30 51.50 -37.90
N CYS A 368 -4.56 52.60 -38.10
CA CYS A 368 -4.73 53.52 -39.22
C CYS A 368 -3.78 53.17 -40.38
N ILE A 369 -4.28 53.27 -41.61
CA ILE A 369 -3.45 53.42 -42.82
C ILE A 369 -2.98 54.87 -42.92
N LEU A 370 -3.89 55.82 -42.64
CA LEU A 370 -3.62 57.25 -42.61
C LEU A 370 -4.19 57.84 -41.30
N CYS A 371 -3.34 58.48 -40.51
CA CYS A 371 -3.74 59.18 -39.29
C CYS A 371 -4.22 60.60 -39.62
N LYS A 372 -5.17 61.11 -38.82
CA LYS A 372 -5.60 62.52 -38.87
C LYS A 372 -4.47 63.46 -38.45
N ASP A 373 -4.53 64.71 -38.89
CA ASP A 373 -3.60 65.77 -38.48
C ASP A 373 -3.52 65.86 -36.94
N GLY A 374 -2.29 65.82 -36.42
CA GLY A 374 -2.00 65.79 -34.97
C GLY A 374 -1.76 64.39 -34.38
N TYR A 375 -1.91 63.32 -35.17
CA TYR A 375 -1.64 61.94 -34.74
C TYR A 375 -0.52 61.30 -35.60
N MET A 376 0.35 60.51 -34.99
CA MET A 376 1.45 59.80 -35.66
C MET A 376 1.35 58.28 -35.41
N ARG A 377 1.98 57.51 -36.31
CA ARG A 377 1.93 56.04 -36.36
C ARG A 377 2.75 55.36 -35.27
#